data_AF-J2G860-F1
#
_entry.id   AF-J2G860-F1
#
_cell.length_a   1.000
_cell.length_b   1.000
_cell.length_c   1.000
_cell.angle_alpha   90.00
_cell.angle_beta   90.00
_cell.angle_gamma   90.00
#
_symmetry.space_group_name_H-M   'P 1'
#
loop_
_entity.id
_entity.type
_entity.pdbx_description
1 polymer ?
#
loop_
_entity_poly.entity_id
_entity_poly.type
_entity_poly.pdbx_seq_one_letter_code
_entity_poly.pdbx_strand_id
1 'polypeptide(L)'
;MLKSAWKVFAAGSRSFEDPLLGTAVVMLAIALVGVVISEVAAVIGLVTLLATDAPWGHSLRDAAWDPASSLILAILALSVIGGGIGKVLAIIGTVAEGEPFAPANADRIESLGWRVLELAVIGWVAAGLEVPIGGTFGGFDIDVSLEGGNALAFALVLFVLARVFRHGNRIARDLEGTV
;
A
#
# COMPACT_ATOMS: atom_id res chain seq x y z
N MET A 1 12.15 2.46 2.37
CA MET A 1 11.32 2.69 1.17
C MET A 1 12.07 3.38 0.04
N LEU A 2 12.85 4.44 0.27
CA LEU A 2 13.59 5.13 -0.81
C LEU A 2 14.64 4.27 -1.56
N LYS A 3 15.32 3.34 -0.87
CA LYS A 3 16.35 2.48 -1.50
C LYS A 3 15.79 1.57 -2.59
N SER A 4 14.53 1.13 -2.47
CA SER A 4 13.87 0.28 -3.45
C SER A 4 13.47 1.06 -4.69
N ALA A 5 12.94 2.27 -4.51
CA ALA A 5 12.61 3.17 -5.62
C ALA A 5 13.88 3.59 -6.40
N TRP A 6 14.99 3.84 -5.69
CA TRP A 6 16.26 4.15 -6.35
C TRP A 6 16.83 2.93 -7.12
N LYS A 7 16.77 1.70 -6.59
CA LYS A 7 17.22 0.53 -7.39
C LYS A 7 16.48 0.36 -8.72
N VAL A 8 15.17 0.62 -8.75
CA VAL A 8 14.35 0.57 -9.97
C VAL A 8 14.75 1.68 -10.96
N PHE A 9 15.00 2.89 -10.47
CA PHE A 9 15.52 3.98 -11.31
C PHE A 9 16.97 3.76 -11.78
N ALA A 10 17.82 3.12 -10.96
CA ALA A 10 19.23 2.85 -11.25
C ALA A 10 19.41 1.74 -12.29
N ALA A 11 18.50 0.77 -12.33
CA ALA A 11 18.46 -0.30 -13.33
C ALA A 11 17.91 0.17 -14.70
N GLY A 12 17.65 1.47 -14.85
CA GLY A 12 17.02 2.12 -16.00
C GLY A 12 17.80 2.11 -17.31
N SER A 13 18.62 1.10 -17.60
CA SER A 13 19.14 0.87 -18.95
C SER A 13 18.48 -0.31 -19.68
N ARG A 14 17.66 -1.13 -18.99
CA ARG A 14 16.87 -2.21 -19.64
C ARG A 14 15.35 -2.07 -19.49
N SER A 15 14.85 -1.32 -18.50
CA SER A 15 13.40 -1.11 -18.32
C SER A 15 12.73 -0.27 -19.41
N PHE A 16 13.51 0.36 -20.30
CA PHE A 16 13.00 1.15 -21.42
C PHE A 16 12.68 0.31 -22.67
N GLU A 17 12.94 -1.01 -22.67
CA GLU A 17 12.61 -1.89 -23.81
C GLU A 17 11.12 -2.26 -23.84
N ASP A 18 10.44 -2.26 -22.69
CA ASP A 18 8.98 -2.43 -22.58
C ASP A 18 8.31 -1.10 -22.15
N PRO A 19 7.65 -0.37 -23.08
CA PRO A 19 7.04 0.93 -22.79
C PRO A 19 5.90 0.85 -21.77
N LEU A 20 5.23 -0.30 -21.63
CA LEU A 20 4.16 -0.50 -20.65
C LEU A 20 4.72 -0.60 -19.23
N LEU A 21 5.84 -1.31 -19.07
CA LEU A 21 6.49 -1.44 -17.77
C LEU A 21 7.04 -0.10 -17.28
N GLY A 22 7.64 0.67 -18.18
CA GLY A 22 8.14 2.02 -17.89
C GLY A 22 7.02 2.97 -17.43
N THR A 23 5.88 2.97 -18.12
CA THR A 23 4.72 3.81 -17.72
C THR A 23 4.15 3.39 -16.37
N ALA A 24 4.02 2.08 -16.11
CA ALA A 24 3.56 1.58 -14.82
C ALA A 24 4.46 2.02 -13.66
N VAL A 25 5.78 1.96 -13.83
CA VAL A 25 6.75 2.43 -12.82
C VAL A 25 6.59 3.91 -12.55
N VAL A 26 6.52 4.74 -13.59
CA VAL A 26 6.37 6.20 -13.44
C VAL A 26 5.06 6.53 -12.72
N MET A 27 3.94 5.91 -13.11
CA MET A 27 2.65 6.12 -12.45
C MET A 27 2.70 5.72 -10.97
N LEU A 28 3.27 4.56 -10.65
CA LEU A 28 3.39 4.09 -9.26
C LEU A 28 4.36 4.94 -8.45
N ALA A 29 5.44 5.45 -9.05
CA ALA A 29 6.37 6.35 -8.39
C ALA A 29 5.70 7.69 -8.05
N ILE A 30 4.93 8.26 -8.98
CA ILE A 30 4.13 9.47 -8.74
C ILE A 30 3.10 9.23 -7.63
N ALA A 31 2.38 8.10 -7.69
CA ALA A 31 1.43 7.73 -6.64
C ALA A 31 2.11 7.59 -5.27
N LEU A 32 3.29 6.97 -5.21
CA LEU A 32 4.06 6.85 -3.96
C LEU A 32 4.50 8.21 -3.41
N VAL A 33 4.97 9.11 -4.28
CA VAL A 33 5.32 10.48 -3.87
C VAL A 33 4.09 11.21 -3.32
N GLY A 34 2.94 11.09 -4.00
CA GLY A 34 1.67 11.63 -3.52
C GLY A 34 1.30 11.10 -2.13
N VAL A 35 1.37 9.79 -1.92
CA VAL A 35 1.11 9.16 -0.62
C VAL A 35 2.04 9.69 0.47
N VAL A 36 3.34 9.80 0.20
CA VAL A 36 4.32 10.33 1.17
C VAL A 36 4.04 11.78 1.53
N ILE A 37 3.69 12.62 0.54
CA ILE A 37 3.32 14.02 0.80
C ILE A 37 2.06 14.09 1.68
N SER A 38 1.03 13.34 1.34
CA SER A 38 -0.22 13.28 2.11
C SER A 38 0.02 12.77 3.53
N GLU A 39 0.88 11.77 3.71
CA GLU A 39 1.20 11.20 5.02
C GLU A 39 1.94 12.23 5.89
N VAL A 40 2.92 12.93 5.34
CA VAL A 40 3.64 14.00 6.04
C VAL A 40 2.67 15.14 6.42
N ALA A 41 1.79 15.54 5.52
CA ALA A 41 0.78 16.57 5.79
C ALA A 41 -0.17 16.14 6.93
N ALA A 42 -0.65 14.89 6.91
CA ALA A 42 -1.51 14.35 7.95
C ALA A 42 -0.81 14.28 9.32
N VAL A 43 0.46 13.87 9.36
CA VAL A 43 1.27 13.87 10.59
C VAL A 43 1.44 15.29 11.14
N ILE A 44 1.75 16.27 10.29
CA ILE A 44 1.85 17.69 10.70
C ILE A 44 0.50 18.17 11.24
N GLY A 45 -0.61 17.84 10.56
CA GLY A 45 -1.96 18.18 11.00
C GLY A 45 -2.27 17.61 12.39
N LEU A 46 -1.94 16.34 12.62
CA LEU A 46 -2.19 15.67 13.90
C LEU A 46 -1.36 16.31 15.02
N VAL A 47 -0.07 16.57 14.77
CA VAL A 47 0.81 17.22 15.74
C VAL A 47 0.30 18.62 16.08
N THR A 48 -0.13 19.38 15.08
CA THR A 48 -0.67 20.74 15.28
C THR A 48 -1.94 20.69 16.14
N LEU A 49 -2.89 19.82 15.79
CA LEU A 49 -4.13 19.62 16.54
C LEU A 49 -3.87 19.28 18.02
N LEU A 50 -2.95 18.33 18.26
CA LEU A 50 -2.58 17.92 19.63
C LEU A 50 -1.77 18.97 20.39
N ALA A 51 -1.23 19.97 19.71
CA ALA A 51 -0.50 21.07 20.34
C ALA A 51 -1.41 22.27 20.65
N THR A 52 -2.44 22.53 19.85
CA THR A 52 -3.29 23.73 19.97
C THR A 52 -4.64 23.45 20.62
N ASP A 53 -5.32 22.38 20.22
CA ASP A 53 -6.74 22.13 20.50
C ASP A 53 -6.96 20.71 21.03
N ALA A 54 -6.01 20.26 21.84
CA ALA A 54 -5.95 18.86 22.21
C ALA A 54 -7.13 18.42 23.10
N PRO A 55 -7.80 17.30 22.79
CA PRO A 55 -9.01 16.87 23.48
C PRO A 55 -8.74 16.13 24.81
N TRP A 56 -7.66 16.46 25.53
CA TRP A 56 -7.18 15.72 26.72
C TRP A 56 -8.20 15.62 27.86
N GLY A 57 -9.17 16.55 27.93
CA GLY A 57 -10.23 16.56 28.93
C GLY A 57 -11.52 15.84 28.51
N HIS A 58 -11.61 15.37 27.27
CA HIS A 58 -12.79 14.73 26.73
C HIS A 58 -12.68 13.21 26.81
N SER A 59 -13.82 12.55 27.02
CA SER A 59 -13.87 11.09 26.95
C SER A 59 -13.50 10.61 25.54
N LEU A 60 -12.89 9.45 25.38
CA LEU A 60 -12.48 8.91 24.07
C LEU A 60 -13.63 8.67 23.08
N ARG A 61 -14.89 8.72 23.53
CA ARG A 61 -16.09 8.59 22.71
C ARG A 61 -16.74 9.93 22.38
N ASP A 62 -16.14 11.03 22.83
CA ASP A 62 -16.62 12.37 22.54
C ASP A 62 -16.20 12.77 21.12
N ALA A 63 -17.08 13.49 20.42
CA ALA A 63 -16.85 13.99 19.06
C ALA A 63 -15.64 14.96 19.00
N ALA A 64 -15.20 15.49 20.14
CA ALA A 64 -13.93 16.22 20.24
C ALA A 64 -12.71 15.42 19.73
N TRP A 65 -12.78 14.09 19.70
CA TRP A 65 -11.73 13.22 19.16
C TRP A 65 -11.80 12.99 17.64
N ASP A 66 -12.89 13.36 16.96
CA ASP A 66 -13.11 13.07 15.53
C ASP A 66 -12.00 13.61 14.61
N PRO A 67 -11.47 14.84 14.79
CA PRO A 67 -10.37 15.32 13.96
C PRO A 67 -9.07 14.55 14.20
N ALA A 68 -8.81 14.12 15.44
CA ALA A 68 -7.61 13.36 15.76
C ALA A 68 -7.71 11.92 15.26
N SER A 69 -8.86 11.27 15.45
CA SER A 69 -9.12 9.90 15.03
C SER A 69 -9.10 9.77 13.50
N SER A 70 -9.69 10.72 12.77
CA SER A 70 -9.65 10.74 11.30
C SER A 70 -8.22 10.87 10.77
N LEU A 71 -7.40 11.76 11.35
CA LEU A 71 -5.99 11.90 10.97
C LEU A 71 -5.17 10.64 11.29
N ILE A 72 -5.39 10.02 12.45
CA ILE A 72 -4.71 8.76 12.81
C ILE A 72 -5.08 7.65 11.81
N LEU A 73 -6.36 7.48 11.50
CA LEU A 73 -6.82 6.46 10.56
C LEU A 73 -6.31 6.74 9.14
N ALA A 74 -6.26 8.01 8.71
CA ALA A 74 -5.68 8.40 7.43
C ALA A 74 -4.18 8.08 7.34
N ILE A 75 -3.41 8.38 8.38
CA ILE A 75 -1.97 8.03 8.45
C ILE A 75 -1.78 6.52 8.33
N LEU A 76 -2.55 5.74 9.09
CA LEU A 76 -2.50 4.28 9.03
C LEU A 76 -2.84 3.76 7.63
N ALA A 77 -3.91 4.27 7.00
CA ALA A 77 -4.29 3.88 5.65
C ALA A 77 -3.20 4.21 4.62
N LEU A 78 -2.64 5.43 4.67
CA LEU A 78 -1.56 5.87 3.77
C LEU A 78 -0.29 5.04 3.94
N SER A 79 0.10 4.70 5.17
CA SER A 79 1.21 3.78 5.46
C SER A 79 1.00 2.41 4.82
N VAL A 80 -0.22 1.86 4.90
CA VAL A 80 -0.55 0.56 4.28
C VAL A 80 -0.48 0.65 2.76
N ILE A 81 -1.06 1.69 2.16
CA ILE A 81 -1.08 1.94 0.71
C ILE A 81 0.35 2.12 0.17
N GLY A 82 1.12 3.05 0.75
CA GLY A 82 2.50 3.32 0.31
C GLY A 82 3.38 2.08 0.43
N GLY A 83 3.17 1.30 1.49
CA GLY A 83 3.82 0.02 1.66
C GLY A 83 3.39 -1.04 0.63
N GLY A 84 2.18 -0.97 0.09
CA GLY A 84 1.69 -1.82 -1.00
C GLY A 84 2.32 -1.45 -2.33
N ILE A 85 2.29 -0.16 -2.68
CA ILE A 85 2.94 0.37 -3.89
C ILE A 85 4.42 -0.01 -3.92
N GLY A 86 5.13 0.12 -2.80
CA GLY A 86 6.54 -0.30 -2.69
C GLY A 86 6.78 -1.79 -2.98
N LYS A 87 5.82 -2.67 -2.68
CA LYS A 87 5.91 -4.10 -3.01
C LYS A 87 5.67 -4.36 -4.50
N VAL A 88 4.71 -3.66 -5.11
CA VAL A 88 4.47 -3.74 -6.56
C VAL A 88 5.69 -3.26 -7.33
N LEU A 89 6.29 -2.14 -6.94
CA LEU A 89 7.53 -1.65 -7.54
C LEU A 89 8.69 -2.65 -7.42
N ALA A 90 8.79 -3.39 -6.31
CA ALA A 90 9.79 -4.44 -6.15
C ALA A 90 9.55 -5.64 -7.08
N ILE A 91 8.29 -6.04 -7.27
CA ILE A 91 7.89 -7.08 -8.24
C ILE A 91 8.26 -6.63 -9.66
N ILE A 92 7.90 -5.40 -10.03
CA ILE A 92 8.25 -4.83 -11.34
C ILE A 92 9.78 -4.82 -11.54
N GLY A 93 10.55 -4.46 -10.51
CA GLY A 93 12.01 -4.52 -10.56
C GLY A 93 12.53 -5.91 -10.95
N THR A 94 12.05 -6.96 -10.30
CA THR A 94 12.46 -8.35 -10.65
C THR A 94 11.98 -8.79 -12.03
N VAL A 95 10.82 -8.32 -12.49
CA VAL A 95 10.33 -8.60 -13.85
C VAL A 95 11.23 -7.91 -14.89
N ALA A 96 11.64 -6.66 -14.65
CA ALA A 96 12.56 -5.93 -15.51
C ALA A 96 13.97 -6.56 -15.56
N GLU A 97 14.36 -7.27 -14.50
CA GLU A 97 15.60 -8.04 -14.43
C GLU A 97 15.51 -9.40 -15.16
N GLY A 98 14.32 -9.77 -15.68
CA GLY A 98 14.07 -11.04 -16.36
C GLY A 98 13.70 -12.20 -15.43
N GLU A 99 13.45 -11.92 -14.14
CA GLU A 99 13.10 -12.90 -13.12
C GLU A 99 11.65 -12.73 -12.62
N PRO A 100 10.62 -12.90 -13.48
CA PRO A 100 9.23 -12.66 -13.09
C PRO A 100 8.76 -13.58 -11.96
N PHE A 101 9.31 -14.79 -11.89
CA PHE A 101 8.97 -15.82 -10.89
C PHE A 101 9.96 -15.91 -9.73
N ALA A 102 10.78 -14.87 -9.48
CA ALA A 102 11.66 -14.86 -8.31
C ALA A 102 10.90 -15.29 -7.04
N PRO A 103 11.40 -16.24 -6.22
CA PRO A 103 10.69 -16.73 -5.03
C PRO A 103 10.20 -15.63 -4.08
N ALA A 104 10.96 -14.55 -3.98
CA ALA A 104 10.61 -13.36 -3.21
C ALA A 104 9.31 -12.68 -3.69
N ASN A 105 8.89 -12.84 -4.95
CA ASN A 105 7.64 -12.29 -5.46
C ASN A 105 6.41 -12.96 -4.85
N ALA A 106 6.48 -14.25 -4.51
CA ALA A 106 5.38 -14.90 -3.82
C ALA A 106 5.11 -14.25 -2.44
N ASP A 107 6.17 -13.95 -1.69
CA ASP A 107 6.06 -13.30 -0.38
C ASP A 107 5.57 -11.85 -0.52
N ARG A 108 5.97 -11.16 -1.58
CA ARG A 108 5.48 -9.80 -1.89
C ARG A 108 3.99 -9.81 -2.21
N ILE A 109 3.52 -10.77 -3.03
CA ILE A 109 2.10 -10.93 -3.38
C ILE A 109 1.28 -11.32 -2.14
N GLU A 110 1.76 -12.25 -1.33
CA GLU A 110 1.09 -12.63 -0.08
C GLU A 110 0.96 -11.42 0.86
N SER A 111 2.02 -10.63 0.99
CA SER A 111 1.97 -9.43 1.80
C SER A 111 1.06 -8.35 1.22
N LEU A 112 0.86 -8.27 -0.11
CA LEU A 112 -0.18 -7.42 -0.69
C LEU A 112 -1.58 -7.88 -0.25
N GLY A 113 -1.83 -9.18 -0.18
CA GLY A 113 -3.08 -9.73 0.35
C GLY A 113 -3.36 -9.26 1.79
N TRP A 114 -2.35 -9.34 2.65
CA TRP A 114 -2.44 -8.84 4.02
C TRP A 114 -2.72 -7.33 4.09
N ARG A 115 -2.10 -6.52 3.22
CA ARG A 115 -2.34 -5.07 3.17
C ARG A 115 -3.76 -4.70 2.78
N VAL A 116 -4.37 -5.48 1.88
CA VAL A 116 -5.78 -5.28 1.51
C VAL A 116 -6.69 -5.55 2.72
N LEU A 117 -6.38 -6.57 3.51
CA LEU A 117 -7.11 -6.85 4.75
C LEU A 117 -6.88 -5.77 5.82
N GLU A 118 -5.66 -5.26 5.97
CA GLU A 118 -5.35 -4.13 6.86
C GLU A 118 -6.21 -2.91 6.51
N LEU A 119 -6.33 -2.55 5.23
CA LEU A 119 -7.18 -1.44 4.78
C LEU A 119 -8.67 -1.70 5.06
N ALA A 120 -9.16 -2.93 4.86
CA ALA A 120 -10.54 -3.28 5.17
C ALA A 120 -10.84 -3.14 6.67
N VAL A 121 -9.92 -3.57 7.53
CA VAL A 121 -10.03 -3.42 8.98
C VAL A 121 -10.04 -1.94 9.39
N ILE A 122 -9.17 -1.12 8.79
CA ILE A 122 -9.18 0.34 9.02
C ILE A 122 -10.54 0.93 8.63
N GLY A 123 -11.08 0.53 7.48
CA GLY A 123 -12.42 0.92 7.02
C GLY A 123 -13.52 0.58 8.02
N TRP A 124 -13.53 -0.65 8.54
CA TRP A 124 -14.51 -1.07 9.54
C TRP A 124 -14.38 -0.35 10.87
N VAL A 125 -13.14 -0.10 11.33
CA VAL A 125 -12.89 0.67 12.56
C VAL A 125 -13.46 2.07 12.41
N ALA A 126 -13.23 2.74 11.29
CA ALA A 126 -13.76 4.08 11.09
C ALA A 126 -15.28 4.12 10.99
N ALA A 127 -15.89 3.17 10.26
CA ALA A 127 -17.33 3.04 10.18
C ALA A 127 -17.95 2.80 11.57
N GLY A 128 -17.33 1.95 12.39
CA GLY A 128 -17.78 1.69 13.76
C GLY A 128 -17.57 2.86 14.74
N LEU A 129 -16.65 3.77 14.43
CA LEU A 129 -16.42 5.00 15.17
C LEU A 129 -17.20 6.20 14.61
N GLU A 130 -17.93 6.03 13.51
CA GLU A 130 -18.60 7.12 12.77
C GLU A 130 -17.63 8.24 12.33
N VAL A 131 -16.34 7.89 12.19
CA VAL A 131 -15.29 8.83 11.83
C VAL A 131 -15.15 8.84 10.30
N PRO A 132 -15.20 10.01 9.65
CA PRO A 132 -14.95 10.09 8.22
C PRO A 132 -13.48 9.74 7.93
N ILE A 133 -13.24 8.67 7.17
CA ILE A 133 -11.93 8.42 6.53
C ILE A 133 -11.95 9.16 5.20
N GLY A 134 -11.73 10.46 5.26
CA GLY A 134 -11.82 11.31 4.09
C GLY A 134 -12.03 12.75 4.52
N GLY A 135 -11.32 13.64 3.86
CA GLY A 135 -11.45 15.07 4.05
C GLY A 135 -11.05 15.77 2.76
N THR A 136 -11.84 16.75 2.35
CA THR A 136 -11.49 17.62 1.22
C THR A 136 -10.38 18.57 1.64
N PHE A 137 -9.12 18.12 1.60
CA PHE A 137 -7.97 19.02 1.69
C PHE A 137 -7.59 19.46 0.27
N GLY A 138 -8.02 20.68 -0.10
CA GLY A 138 -7.65 21.28 -1.39
C GLY A 138 -8.24 20.59 -2.63
N GLY A 139 -9.35 19.87 -2.50
CA GLY A 139 -10.03 19.21 -3.63
C GLY A 139 -9.52 17.81 -3.99
N PHE A 140 -8.62 17.23 -3.19
CA PHE A 140 -8.28 15.81 -3.29
C PHE A 140 -9.21 14.99 -2.40
N ASP A 141 -10.06 14.19 -3.03
CA ASP A 141 -10.88 13.20 -2.37
C ASP A 141 -10.10 11.88 -2.29
N ILE A 142 -9.84 11.39 -1.08
CA ILE A 142 -9.25 10.06 -0.87
C ILE A 142 -10.39 9.17 -0.41
N ASP A 143 -11.16 8.69 -1.37
CA ASP A 143 -12.20 7.69 -1.12
C ASP A 143 -11.56 6.30 -1.05
N VAL A 144 -11.38 5.79 0.17
CA VAL A 144 -11.00 4.38 0.41
C VAL A 144 -12.26 3.54 0.40
N SER A 145 -12.94 3.49 -0.75
CA SER A 145 -14.12 2.63 -0.96
C SER A 145 -13.69 1.17 -1.16
N LEU A 146 -13.26 0.53 -0.08
CA LEU A 146 -13.17 -0.91 0.03
C LEU A 146 -14.43 -1.42 0.72
N GLU A 147 -15.54 -1.53 -0.02
CA GLU A 147 -16.69 -2.30 0.45
C GLU A 147 -16.19 -3.69 0.90
N GLY A 148 -16.36 -4.02 2.18
CA GLY A 148 -15.61 -5.10 2.84
C GLY A 148 -15.66 -6.47 2.15
N GLY A 149 -16.72 -6.74 1.37
CA GLY A 149 -16.82 -7.95 0.55
C GLY A 149 -15.82 -8.01 -0.62
N ASN A 150 -15.56 -6.88 -1.28
CA ASN A 150 -14.64 -6.80 -2.43
C ASN A 150 -13.18 -6.91 -1.99
N ALA A 151 -12.83 -6.35 -0.82
CA ALA A 151 -11.50 -6.45 -0.26
C ALA A 151 -11.12 -7.88 0.11
N LEU A 152 -12.03 -8.63 0.74
CA LEU A 152 -11.78 -10.03 1.10
C LEU A 152 -11.55 -10.90 -0.14
N ALA A 153 -12.40 -10.76 -1.17
CA ALA A 153 -12.24 -11.48 -2.42
C ALA A 153 -10.89 -11.18 -3.09
N PHE A 154 -10.50 -9.91 -3.14
CA PHE A 154 -9.21 -9.51 -3.72
C PHE A 154 -8.02 -10.03 -2.91
N ALA A 155 -8.08 -9.98 -1.58
CA ALA A 155 -7.04 -10.56 -0.73
C ALA A 155 -6.90 -12.07 -0.94
N LEU A 156 -8.02 -12.80 -1.07
CA LEU A 156 -8.02 -14.23 -1.38
C LEU A 156 -7.37 -14.52 -2.73
N VAL A 157 -7.67 -13.72 -3.76
CA VAL A 157 -7.01 -13.84 -5.06
C VAL A 157 -5.50 -13.66 -4.92
N LEU A 158 -5.04 -12.66 -4.16
CA LEU A 158 -3.61 -12.45 -3.91
C LEU A 158 -2.97 -13.64 -3.17
N PHE A 159 -3.62 -14.20 -2.14
CA PHE A 159 -3.12 -15.39 -1.46
C PHE A 159 -3.05 -16.62 -2.37
N VAL A 160 -4.05 -16.81 -3.23
CA VAL A 160 -4.04 -17.88 -4.23
C VAL A 160 -2.89 -17.67 -5.22
N LEU A 161 -2.70 -16.46 -5.74
CA LEU A 161 -1.59 -16.14 -6.63
C LEU A 161 -0.23 -16.39 -5.97
N ALA A 162 -0.03 -15.98 -4.71
CA ALA A 162 1.18 -16.26 -3.97
C ALA A 162 1.46 -17.77 -3.86
N ARG A 163 0.41 -18.58 -3.60
CA ARG A 163 0.51 -20.04 -3.53
C ARG A 163 0.84 -20.66 -4.88
N VAL A 164 0.25 -20.16 -5.96
CA VAL A 164 0.55 -20.61 -7.34
C VAL A 164 2.00 -20.28 -7.70
N PHE A 165 2.51 -19.10 -7.36
CA PHE A 165 3.91 -18.73 -7.57
C PHE A 165 4.87 -19.65 -6.81
N ARG A 166 4.58 -19.95 -5.53
CA ARG A 166 5.37 -20.92 -4.75
C ARG A 166 5.38 -22.31 -5.39
N HIS A 167 4.24 -22.76 -5.91
CA HIS A 167 4.13 -24.06 -6.57
C HIS A 167 4.89 -24.09 -7.90
N GLY A 168 4.77 -23.03 -8.71
CA GLY A 168 5.51 -22.88 -9.96
C GLY A 168 7.02 -22.94 -9.77
N ASN A 169 7.53 -22.29 -8.72
CA ASN A 169 8.96 -22.33 -8.37
C ASN A 169 9.46 -23.68 -7.87
N ARG A 170 8.58 -24.54 -7.37
CA ARG A 170 8.93 -25.92 -7.04
C ARG A 170 9.11 -26.74 -8.32
N ILE A 171 8.18 -26.59 -9.27
CA ILE A 171 8.23 -27.29 -10.56
C ILE A 171 9.46 -26.84 -11.37
N ALA A 172 9.78 -25.54 -11.38
CA ALA A 172 10.97 -25.03 -12.05
C ALA A 172 12.26 -25.67 -11.52
N ARG A 173 12.40 -25.77 -10.20
CA ARG A 173 13.55 -26.42 -9.56
C ARG A 173 13.63 -27.92 -9.84
N ASP A 174 12.49 -28.61 -9.90
CA ASP A 174 12.45 -30.03 -10.23
C ASP A 174 12.93 -30.27 -11.69
N LEU A 175 12.76 -29.31 -12.60
CA LEU A 175 13.24 -29.38 -13.98
C LEU A 175 14.74 -29.06 -14.11
N GLU A 176 15.25 -28.09 -13.37
CA GLU A 176 16.69 -27.77 -13.33
C GLU A 176 17.54 -28.93 -12.76
N GLY A 177 16.97 -29.77 -11.90
CA GLY A 177 17.63 -30.96 -11.34
C GLY A 177 17.66 -32.19 -12.26
N THR A 178 17.15 -32.09 -13.49
CA THR A 178 17.13 -33.19 -14.47
C THR A 178 18.12 -33.04 -15.62
N VAL A 179 18.99 -32.02 -15.57
CA VAL A 179 20.04 -31.75 -16.57
C VAL A 179 21.42 -32.11 -16.03
#